data_AF-A0A3S4CEP2-F1
#
_entry.id   AF-A0A3S4CEP2-F1
#
_cell.length_a   1.000
_cell.length_b   1.000
_cell.length_c   1.000
_cell.angle_alpha   90.00
_cell.angle_beta   90.00
_cell.angle_gamma   90.00
#
_symmetry.space_group_name_H-M   'P 1'
#
loop_
_entity.id
_entity.type
_entity.pdbx_description
1 polymer ?
#
loop_
_entity_poly.entity_id
_entity_poly.type
_entity_poly.pdbx_seq_one_letter_code
_entity_poly.pdbx_strand_id
1 'polypeptide(L)'
;MAVIEFLLRIVGGFYVLAGLAVMRSVVMDRLMDQMLSALSMKPQPAAEAVKRWLWGVSGMAIGMGGMALMVLNLWAVPLFAIGLVTQITYLAWAYFAFPPETPLEARGRRQTTNAALLYCVATLAVFAAAAAGLLHPLTDLWAIAIPITGVVIVMTVASHLIWTPKRQVDVEAFASIEHPEPNAKPPPPLYRVRLEPRWGSYCLIDADTDEDRLPDLYVPLELADRIHLWHYTFEAQDDGTERLVAVYEDKAHEARHHAEGEAIIAELKEIFGLDNVSGPIYPSEVAYVGPRADEER
;
A
#
# COMPACT_ATOMS: atom_id res chain seq x y z
N MET A 1 -30.05 -6.32 31.99
CA MET A 1 -30.32 -6.51 30.55
C MET A 1 -29.71 -5.37 29.74
N ALA A 2 -30.25 -4.15 29.81
CA ALA A 2 -29.72 -2.99 29.05
C ALA A 2 -28.20 -2.71 29.21
N VAL A 3 -27.65 -2.83 30.43
CA VAL A 3 -26.20 -2.64 30.66
C VAL A 3 -25.37 -3.72 29.97
N ILE A 4 -25.82 -4.98 29.99
CA ILE A 4 -25.12 -6.11 29.37
C ILE A 4 -25.16 -5.97 27.84
N GLU A 5 -26.32 -5.62 27.30
CA GLU A 5 -26.50 -5.34 25.88
C GLU A 5 -25.58 -4.20 25.42
N PHE A 6 -25.52 -3.09 26.17
CA PHE A 6 -24.63 -1.98 25.86
C PHE A 6 -23.15 -2.39 25.85
N LEU A 7 -22.71 -3.19 26.83
CA LEU A 7 -21.35 -3.73 26.88
C LEU A 7 -21.05 -4.63 25.68
N LEU A 8 -21.98 -5.53 25.30
CA LEU A 8 -21.82 -6.37 24.11
C LEU A 8 -21.67 -5.53 22.84
N ARG A 9 -22.39 -4.41 22.73
CA ARG A 9 -22.25 -3.50 21.58
C ARG A 9 -20.90 -2.81 21.53
N ILE A 10 -20.38 -2.37 22.67
CA ILE A 10 -19.02 -1.79 22.77
C ILE A 10 -17.98 -2.83 22.36
N VAL A 11 -18.10 -4.07 22.86
CA VAL A 11 -17.23 -5.19 22.47
C VAL A 11 -17.33 -5.45 20.97
N GLY A 12 -18.54 -5.42 20.41
CA GLY A 12 -18.76 -5.50 18.96
C GLY A 12 -17.98 -4.42 18.19
N GLY A 13 -18.15 -3.15 18.59
CA GLY A 13 -17.42 -2.02 17.99
C GLY A 13 -15.91 -2.14 18.08
N PHE A 14 -15.38 -2.62 19.21
CA PHE A 14 -13.96 -2.91 19.38
C PHE A 14 -13.46 -3.94 18.34
N TYR A 15 -14.20 -5.03 18.12
CA TYR A 15 -13.82 -6.06 17.16
C TYR A 15 -14.00 -5.64 15.70
N VAL A 16 -14.89 -4.69 15.39
CA VAL A 16 -14.93 -4.04 14.07
C VAL A 16 -13.59 -3.35 13.79
N LEU A 17 -13.11 -2.53 14.73
CA LEU A 17 -11.83 -1.82 14.60
C LEU A 17 -10.65 -2.79 14.55
N ALA A 18 -10.67 -3.85 15.34
CA ALA A 18 -9.65 -4.89 15.30
C ALA A 18 -9.60 -5.58 13.94
N GLY A 19 -10.75 -5.93 13.35
CA GLY A 19 -10.84 -6.51 12.02
C GLY A 19 -10.27 -5.57 10.95
N LEU A 20 -10.61 -4.28 10.99
CA LEU A 20 -10.04 -3.25 10.11
C LEU A 20 -8.52 -3.15 10.22
N ALA A 21 -7.99 -3.16 11.45
CA ALA A 21 -6.55 -3.09 11.70
C ALA A 21 -5.81 -4.32 11.11
N VAL A 22 -6.37 -5.52 11.27
CA VAL A 22 -5.83 -6.75 10.68
C VAL A 22 -5.88 -6.69 9.15
N MET A 23 -6.98 -6.19 8.57
CA MET A 23 -7.07 -6.04 7.11
C MET A 23 -6.03 -5.06 6.57
N ARG A 24 -5.81 -3.94 7.27
CA ARG A 24 -4.75 -2.98 6.93
C ARG A 24 -3.36 -3.63 7.01
N SER A 25 -3.08 -4.41 8.05
CA SER A 25 -1.76 -5.07 8.17
C SER A 25 -1.54 -6.09 7.06
N VAL A 26 -2.55 -6.88 6.70
CA VAL A 26 -2.47 -7.85 5.58
C VAL A 26 -2.17 -7.18 4.24
N VAL A 27 -2.72 -5.98 4.01
CA VAL A 27 -2.46 -5.19 2.80
C VAL A 27 -1.05 -4.61 2.83
N MET A 28 -0.61 -4.06 3.96
CA MET A 28 0.72 -3.50 4.11
C MET A 28 1.82 -4.55 3.98
N ASP A 29 1.63 -5.72 4.59
CA ASP A 29 2.51 -6.88 4.45
C ASP A 29 2.62 -7.29 2.97
N ARG A 30 1.49 -7.35 2.25
CA ARG A 30 1.49 -7.66 0.82
C ARG A 30 2.31 -6.66 0.00
N LEU A 31 2.18 -5.36 0.27
CA LEU A 31 2.93 -4.33 -0.43
C LEU A 31 4.44 -4.46 -0.16
N MET A 32 4.81 -4.67 1.12
CA MET A 32 6.20 -4.84 1.51
C MET A 32 6.81 -6.11 0.92
N ASP A 33 6.09 -7.23 0.94
CA ASP A 33 6.55 -8.49 0.33
C ASP A 33 6.66 -8.37 -1.19
N GLN A 34 5.80 -7.56 -1.84
CA GLN A 34 5.92 -7.25 -3.27
C GLN A 34 7.18 -6.44 -3.56
N MET A 35 7.44 -5.38 -2.78
CA MET A 35 8.67 -4.58 -2.89
C MET A 35 9.92 -5.44 -2.65
N LEU A 36 9.91 -6.30 -1.63
CA LEU A 36 11.01 -7.22 -1.34
C LEU A 36 11.20 -8.27 -2.43
N SER A 37 10.12 -8.81 -2.99
CA SER A 37 10.22 -9.76 -4.11
C SER A 37 10.78 -9.11 -5.36
N ALA A 38 10.43 -7.85 -5.63
CA ALA A 38 10.98 -7.06 -6.73
C ALA A 38 12.48 -6.79 -6.54
N LEU A 39 12.91 -6.49 -5.30
CA LEU A 39 14.33 -6.26 -4.98
C LEU A 39 15.18 -7.54 -4.94
N SER A 40 14.59 -8.68 -4.55
CA SER A 40 15.33 -9.93 -4.30
C SER A 40 15.27 -10.94 -5.46
N MET A 41 14.44 -10.70 -6.47
CA MET A 41 14.18 -11.61 -7.60
C MET A 41 13.84 -13.06 -7.20
N LYS A 42 13.32 -13.26 -6.00
CA LYS A 42 12.94 -14.58 -5.50
C LYS A 42 11.42 -14.68 -5.35
N PRO A 43 10.80 -15.75 -5.87
CA PRO A 43 9.37 -15.97 -5.66
C PRO A 43 9.08 -16.14 -4.17
N GLN A 44 7.94 -15.57 -3.73
CA GLN A 44 7.52 -15.66 -2.33
C GLN A 44 7.33 -17.12 -1.90
N PRO A 45 7.78 -17.49 -0.68
CA PRO A 45 7.52 -18.81 -0.11
C PRO A 45 6.02 -19.11 -0.03
N ALA A 46 5.59 -20.30 -0.47
CA ALA A 46 4.18 -20.71 -0.44
C ALA A 46 3.55 -20.65 0.97
N ALA A 47 4.36 -20.76 2.02
CA ALA A 47 3.92 -20.61 3.41
C ALA A 47 3.40 -19.20 3.75
N GLU A 48 3.93 -18.16 3.12
CA GLU A 48 3.49 -16.76 3.32
C GLU A 48 2.12 -16.51 2.67
N ALA A 49 1.86 -17.11 1.51
CA ALA A 49 0.55 -17.03 0.86
C ALA A 49 -0.57 -17.65 1.73
N VAL A 50 -0.30 -18.80 2.36
CA VAL A 50 -1.25 -19.47 3.27
C VAL A 50 -1.46 -18.62 4.54
N LYS A 51 -0.38 -18.08 5.12
CA LYS A 51 -0.46 -17.15 6.25
C LYS A 51 -1.35 -15.95 5.93
N ARG A 52 -1.14 -15.33 4.75
CA ARG A 52 -1.91 -14.16 4.30
C ARG A 52 -3.40 -14.47 4.11
N TRP A 53 -3.71 -15.61 3.50
CA TRP A 53 -5.10 -16.05 3.33
C TRP A 53 -5.78 -16.28 4.67
N LEU A 54 -5.12 -16.98 5.59
CA LEU A 54 -5.64 -17.27 6.92
C LEU A 54 -5.88 -15.98 7.72
N TRP A 55 -4.96 -15.02 7.65
CA TRP A 55 -5.08 -13.71 8.30
C TRP A 55 -6.18 -12.84 7.70
N GLY A 56 -6.34 -12.86 6.37
CA GLY A 56 -7.41 -12.15 5.68
C GLY A 56 -8.80 -12.68 6.05
N VAL A 57 -8.99 -14.00 6.02
CA VAL A 57 -10.24 -14.65 6.44
C VAL A 57 -10.53 -14.37 7.91
N SER A 58 -9.52 -14.45 8.79
CA SER A 58 -9.66 -14.16 10.21
C SER A 58 -10.03 -12.69 10.47
N GLY A 59 -9.38 -11.73 9.81
CA GLY A 59 -9.68 -10.31 9.94
C GLY A 59 -11.10 -9.96 9.49
N MET A 60 -11.55 -10.57 8.39
CA MET A 60 -12.91 -10.41 7.89
C MET A 60 -13.94 -11.01 8.84
N ALA A 61 -13.71 -12.23 9.34
CA ALA A 61 -14.61 -12.88 10.30
C ALA A 61 -14.71 -12.11 11.62
N ILE A 62 -13.58 -11.62 12.16
CA ILE A 62 -13.53 -10.79 13.38
C ILE A 62 -14.31 -9.49 13.18
N GLY A 63 -14.07 -8.79 12.07
CA GLY A 63 -14.74 -7.53 11.76
C GLY A 63 -16.25 -7.69 11.59
N MET A 64 -16.68 -8.66 10.77
CA MET A 64 -18.10 -8.96 10.56
C MET A 64 -18.77 -9.48 11.84
N GLY A 65 -18.06 -10.29 12.63
CA GLY A 65 -18.53 -10.75 13.94
C GLY A 65 -18.78 -9.59 14.89
N GLY A 66 -17.85 -8.64 14.95
CA GLY A 66 -18.00 -7.40 15.70
C GLY A 66 -19.22 -6.59 15.28
N MET A 67 -19.47 -6.46 13.97
CA MET A 67 -20.67 -5.77 13.46
C MET A 67 -21.95 -6.48 13.85
N ALA A 68 -22.00 -7.80 13.68
CA ALA A 68 -23.15 -8.61 14.07
C ALA A 68 -23.41 -8.49 15.58
N LEU A 69 -22.36 -8.46 16.40
CA LEU A 69 -22.52 -8.30 17.85
C LEU A 69 -22.96 -6.87 18.24
N MET A 70 -22.53 -5.84 17.51
CA MET A 70 -22.94 -4.45 17.73
C MET A 70 -24.45 -4.24 17.56
N VAL A 71 -25.10 -5.14 16.82
CA VAL A 71 -26.54 -5.14 16.58
C VAL A 71 -27.25 -6.30 17.29
N LEU A 72 -26.51 -7.00 18.15
CA LEU A 72 -26.96 -8.18 18.89
C LEU A 72 -27.57 -9.25 17.98
N ASN A 73 -26.99 -9.50 16.80
CA ASN A 73 -27.47 -10.52 15.86
C ASN A 73 -26.83 -11.89 16.14
N LEU A 74 -27.61 -12.97 16.01
CA LEU A 74 -27.13 -14.35 16.14
C LEU A 74 -25.97 -14.71 15.19
N TRP A 75 -25.80 -14.00 14.07
CA TRP A 75 -24.64 -14.14 13.18
C TRP A 75 -23.30 -13.91 13.89
N ALA A 76 -23.29 -13.19 15.01
CA ALA A 76 -22.10 -13.02 15.85
C ALA A 76 -21.54 -14.39 16.29
N VAL A 77 -22.41 -15.36 16.57
CA VAL A 77 -22.01 -16.68 17.07
C VAL A 77 -21.08 -17.43 16.09
N PRO A 78 -21.50 -17.75 14.84
CA PRO A 78 -20.63 -18.44 13.90
C PRO A 78 -19.42 -17.60 13.49
N LEU A 79 -19.54 -16.27 13.39
CA LEU A 79 -18.43 -15.40 12.99
C LEU A 79 -17.33 -15.34 14.06
N PHE A 80 -17.71 -15.21 15.34
CA PHE A 80 -16.75 -15.30 16.43
C PHE A 80 -16.11 -16.68 16.52
N ALA A 81 -16.89 -17.76 16.32
CA ALA A 81 -16.35 -19.11 16.29
C ALA A 81 -15.32 -19.32 15.17
N ILE A 82 -15.60 -18.86 13.96
CA ILE A 82 -14.66 -18.91 12.82
C ILE A 82 -13.37 -18.17 13.17
N GLY A 83 -13.47 -16.93 13.66
CA GLY A 83 -12.31 -16.13 14.05
C GLY A 83 -11.45 -16.83 15.12
N LEU A 84 -12.08 -17.47 16.10
CA LEU A 84 -11.37 -18.19 17.16
C LEU A 84 -10.66 -19.43 16.61
N VAL A 85 -11.34 -20.21 15.78
CA VAL A 85 -10.75 -21.39 15.13
C VAL A 85 -9.54 -20.99 14.29
N THR A 86 -9.66 -19.95 13.44
CA THR A 86 -8.53 -19.50 12.62
C THR A 86 -7.35 -19.01 13.47
N GLN A 87 -7.62 -18.34 14.60
CA GLN A 87 -6.58 -17.83 15.49
C GLN A 87 -5.86 -18.96 16.25
N ILE A 88 -6.59 -19.98 16.69
CA ILE A 88 -6.02 -21.20 17.29
C ILE A 88 -5.21 -21.98 16.26
N THR A 89 -5.75 -22.20 15.06
CA THR A 89 -5.05 -22.89 13.98
C THR A 89 -3.76 -22.16 13.61
N TYR A 90 -3.79 -20.83 13.51
CA TYR A 90 -2.61 -20.02 13.26
C TYR A 90 -1.56 -20.19 14.36
N LEU A 91 -1.95 -20.07 15.63
CA LEU A 91 -1.02 -20.20 16.76
C LEU A 91 -0.41 -21.60 16.85
N ALA A 92 -1.21 -22.64 16.62
CA ALA A 92 -0.75 -24.02 16.59
C ALA A 92 0.26 -24.25 15.46
N TRP A 93 -0.04 -23.78 14.24
CA TRP A 93 0.88 -23.87 13.11
C TRP A 93 2.16 -23.06 13.35
N ALA A 94 2.02 -21.82 13.81
CA ALA A 94 3.15 -20.91 14.02
C ALA A 94 4.08 -21.35 15.15
N TYR A 95 3.60 -22.15 16.11
CA TYR A 95 4.44 -22.78 17.12
C TYR A 95 5.48 -23.73 16.50
N PHE A 96 5.10 -24.49 15.47
CA PHE A 96 5.99 -25.43 14.79
C PHE A 96 6.75 -24.81 13.61
N ALA A 97 6.12 -23.89 12.86
CA ALA A 97 6.70 -23.32 11.65
C ALA A 97 7.67 -22.16 11.93
N PHE A 98 7.48 -21.41 13.02
CA PHE A 98 8.27 -20.21 13.34
C PHE A 98 8.57 -20.13 14.85
N PRO A 99 9.47 -20.99 15.37
CA PRO A 99 9.95 -20.88 16.74
C PRO A 99 10.63 -19.51 16.92
N PRO A 100 10.34 -18.78 18.02
CA PRO A 100 10.92 -17.46 18.24
C PRO A 100 12.42 -17.58 18.53
N GLU A 101 13.24 -16.90 17.73
CA GLU A 101 14.70 -16.91 17.83
C GLU A 101 15.20 -15.66 18.58
N THR A 102 14.45 -14.56 18.50
CA THR A 102 14.81 -13.28 19.14
C THR A 102 13.88 -12.90 20.32
N PRO A 103 14.36 -12.09 21.30
CA PRO A 103 13.52 -11.58 22.38
C PRO A 103 12.32 -10.75 21.91
N LEU A 104 12.48 -10.06 20.76
CA LEU A 104 11.41 -9.27 20.15
C LEU A 104 10.30 -10.17 19.59
N GLU A 105 10.66 -11.25 18.89
CA GLU A 105 9.71 -12.26 18.42
C GLU A 105 8.97 -12.95 19.56
N ALA A 106 9.67 -13.27 20.65
CA ALA A 106 9.05 -13.83 21.84
C ALA A 106 8.00 -12.89 22.44
N ARG A 107 8.26 -11.58 22.42
CA ARG A 107 7.29 -10.55 22.86
C ARG A 107 6.09 -10.46 21.91
N GLY A 108 6.32 -10.47 20.60
CA GLY A 108 5.25 -10.50 19.59
C GLY A 108 4.37 -11.74 19.70
N ARG A 109 4.97 -12.90 19.98
CA ARG A 109 4.24 -14.17 20.23
C ARG A 109 3.34 -14.05 21.46
N ARG A 110 3.86 -13.52 22.57
CA ARG A 110 3.06 -13.28 23.79
C ARG A 110 1.89 -12.33 23.54
N GLN A 111 2.09 -11.26 22.78
CA GLN A 111 1.01 -10.33 22.42
C GLN A 111 -0.07 -11.04 21.60
N THR A 112 0.32 -11.83 20.61
CA THR A 112 -0.62 -12.61 19.77
C THR A 112 -1.40 -13.63 20.61
N THR A 113 -0.72 -14.35 21.52
CA THR A 113 -1.37 -15.29 22.45
C THR A 113 -2.36 -14.59 23.38
N ASN A 114 -1.97 -13.45 23.97
CA ASN A 114 -2.87 -12.68 24.84
C ASN A 114 -4.09 -12.16 24.09
N ALA A 115 -3.92 -11.71 22.85
CA ALA A 115 -5.02 -11.30 21.98
C ALA A 115 -5.98 -12.46 21.70
N ALA A 116 -5.46 -13.67 21.44
CA ALA A 116 -6.28 -14.86 21.24
C ALA A 116 -7.03 -15.28 22.50
N LEU A 117 -6.42 -15.15 23.69
CA LEU A 117 -7.10 -15.39 24.97
C LEU A 117 -8.23 -14.39 25.19
N LEU A 118 -8.00 -13.10 24.92
CA LEU A 118 -9.04 -12.08 25.01
C LEU A 118 -10.19 -12.36 24.04
N TYR A 119 -9.86 -12.77 22.81
CA TYR A 119 -10.83 -13.16 21.80
C TYR A 119 -11.64 -14.39 22.22
N CYS A 120 -11.00 -15.37 22.86
CA CYS A 120 -11.67 -16.55 23.42
C CYS A 120 -12.70 -16.15 24.49
N VAL A 121 -12.31 -15.26 25.42
CA VAL A 121 -13.23 -14.73 26.45
C VAL A 121 -14.41 -14.01 25.80
N ALA A 122 -14.16 -13.17 24.80
CA ALA A 122 -15.23 -12.49 24.07
C ALA A 122 -16.15 -13.48 23.34
N THR A 123 -15.60 -14.51 22.69
CA THR A 123 -16.36 -15.57 22.02
C THR A 123 -17.27 -16.30 23.01
N LEU A 124 -16.75 -16.65 24.19
CA LEU A 124 -17.55 -17.26 25.26
C LEU A 124 -18.68 -16.34 25.74
N ALA A 125 -18.42 -15.04 25.85
CA ALA A 125 -19.45 -14.05 26.19
C ALA A 125 -20.54 -13.97 25.11
N VAL A 126 -20.19 -14.07 23.82
CA VAL A 126 -21.16 -14.13 22.71
C VAL A 126 -22.02 -15.39 22.79
N PHE A 127 -21.42 -16.56 23.07
CA PHE A 127 -22.18 -17.80 23.28
C PHE A 127 -23.12 -17.71 24.49
N ALA A 128 -22.65 -17.13 25.60
CA ALA A 128 -23.47 -16.92 26.79
C ALA A 128 -24.63 -15.95 26.50
N ALA A 129 -24.40 -14.89 25.72
CA ALA A 129 -25.44 -13.96 25.30
C ALA A 129 -26.49 -14.63 24.40
N ALA A 130 -26.05 -15.50 23.49
CA ALA A 130 -26.95 -16.31 22.66
C ALA A 130 -27.81 -17.25 23.53
N ALA A 131 -27.20 -17.96 24.47
CA ALA A 131 -27.90 -18.87 25.39
C ALA A 131 -28.88 -18.15 26.32
N ALA A 132 -28.56 -16.90 26.70
CA ALA A 132 -29.44 -16.03 27.48
C ALA A 132 -30.58 -15.39 26.66
N GLY A 133 -30.66 -15.65 25.35
CA GLY A 133 -31.68 -15.08 24.46
C GLY A 133 -31.51 -13.59 24.20
N LEU A 134 -30.31 -13.03 24.41
CA LEU A 134 -30.02 -11.61 24.18
C LEU A 134 -29.80 -11.26 22.70
N LEU A 135 -29.56 -12.27 21.86
CA LEU A 135 -29.30 -12.08 20.43
C LEU A 135 -30.58 -12.25 19.61
N HIS A 136 -30.78 -11.33 18.67
CA HIS A 136 -31.86 -11.34 17.69
C HIS A 136 -31.68 -12.46 16.65
N PRO A 137 -32.78 -13.05 16.17
CA PRO A 137 -32.76 -14.14 15.20
C PRO A 137 -32.17 -13.72 13.86
N LEU A 138 -31.67 -14.71 13.11
CA LEU A 138 -30.98 -14.54 11.83
C LEU A 138 -31.83 -13.89 10.73
N THR A 139 -33.16 -13.88 10.91
CA THR A 139 -34.15 -13.39 9.93
C THR A 139 -34.65 -11.96 10.20
N ASP A 140 -34.18 -11.30 11.26
CA ASP A 140 -34.60 -9.94 11.58
C ASP A 140 -33.97 -8.93 10.59
N LEU A 141 -34.82 -8.30 9.78
CA LEU A 141 -34.44 -7.32 8.75
C LEU A 141 -33.70 -6.10 9.32
N TRP A 142 -34.04 -5.65 10.53
CA TRP A 142 -33.35 -4.54 11.20
C TRP A 142 -31.98 -4.96 11.70
N ALA A 143 -31.84 -6.23 12.11
CA ALA A 143 -30.56 -6.84 12.47
C ALA A 143 -29.68 -7.16 11.24
N ILE A 144 -30.22 -7.06 10.02
CA ILE A 144 -29.50 -7.21 8.74
C ILE A 144 -29.09 -5.85 8.15
N ALA A 145 -29.94 -4.82 8.29
CA ALA A 145 -29.68 -3.49 7.71
C ALA A 145 -28.43 -2.80 8.29
N ILE A 146 -28.23 -2.89 9.61
CA ILE A 146 -27.09 -2.26 10.28
C ILE A 146 -25.75 -2.94 9.92
N PRO A 147 -25.60 -4.28 9.90
CA PRO A 147 -24.37 -4.90 9.41
C PRO A 147 -24.16 -4.67 7.90
N ILE A 148 -25.21 -4.57 7.06
CA ILE A 148 -25.03 -4.17 5.66
C ILE A 148 -24.46 -2.76 5.56
N THR A 149 -24.98 -1.81 6.35
CA THR A 149 -24.49 -0.42 6.35
C THR A 149 -23.07 -0.35 6.89
N GLY A 150 -22.78 -1.11 7.96
CA GLY A 150 -21.44 -1.26 8.52
C GLY A 150 -20.46 -1.89 7.53
N VAL A 151 -20.90 -2.90 6.77
CA VAL A 151 -20.15 -3.54 5.68
C VAL A 151 -19.90 -2.55 4.55
N VAL A 152 -20.87 -1.73 4.15
CA VAL A 152 -20.68 -0.69 3.14
C VAL A 152 -19.67 0.34 3.64
N ILE A 153 -19.79 0.82 4.88
CA ILE A 153 -18.85 1.81 5.45
C ILE A 153 -17.45 1.20 5.56
N VAL A 154 -17.32 -0.02 6.07
CA VAL A 154 -16.03 -0.71 6.17
C VAL A 154 -15.47 -1.05 4.80
N MET A 155 -16.27 -1.46 3.83
CA MET A 155 -15.81 -1.68 2.46
C MET A 155 -15.44 -0.37 1.78
N THR A 156 -16.11 0.75 2.07
CA THR A 156 -15.79 2.06 1.50
C THR A 156 -14.52 2.64 2.14
N VAL A 157 -14.36 2.48 3.45
CA VAL A 157 -13.16 2.89 4.20
C VAL A 157 -11.98 1.99 3.87
N ALA A 158 -12.19 0.67 3.80
CA ALA A 158 -11.20 -0.27 3.31
C ALA A 158 -10.88 0.05 1.85
N SER A 159 -11.86 0.29 0.97
CA SER A 159 -11.55 0.69 -0.41
C SER A 159 -10.81 2.01 -0.46
N HIS A 160 -11.10 3.03 0.36
CA HIS A 160 -10.34 4.28 0.35
C HIS A 160 -8.95 4.16 0.98
N LEU A 161 -8.77 3.28 1.96
CA LEU A 161 -7.47 2.98 2.58
C LEU A 161 -6.63 2.00 1.73
N ILE A 162 -7.26 1.19 0.88
CA ILE A 162 -6.66 0.21 -0.02
C ILE A 162 -6.46 0.83 -1.42
N TRP A 163 -7.21 1.87 -1.79
CA TRP A 163 -7.19 2.49 -3.11
C TRP A 163 -6.46 3.83 -3.11
N THR A 164 -5.16 3.72 -2.91
CA THR A 164 -4.12 4.40 -3.71
C THR A 164 -3.04 3.34 -3.91
N PRO A 165 -2.88 2.78 -5.13
CA PRO A 165 -2.57 3.57 -6.32
C PRO A 165 -3.47 3.27 -7.53
N LYS A 166 -3.73 4.31 -8.33
CA LYS A 166 -4.22 4.17 -9.71
C LYS A 166 -3.08 3.95 -10.72
N ARG A 167 -1.85 3.83 -10.24
CA ARG A 167 -0.69 3.36 -11.00
C ARG A 167 -0.42 1.94 -10.55
N GLN A 168 -0.81 0.96 -11.36
CA GLN A 168 -0.17 -0.36 -11.26
C GLN A 168 1.32 -0.07 -11.41
N VAL A 169 2.09 -0.23 -10.32
CA VAL A 169 3.52 -0.47 -10.48
C VAL A 169 3.56 -1.79 -11.22
N ASP A 170 3.77 -1.70 -12.53
CA ASP A 170 3.84 -2.83 -13.40
C ASP A 170 5.10 -3.61 -12.99
N VAL A 171 4.92 -4.63 -12.16
CA VAL A 171 6.02 -5.47 -11.68
C VAL A 171 6.67 -6.20 -12.87
N GLU A 172 5.95 -6.37 -13.98
CA GLU A 172 6.48 -6.82 -15.27
C GLU A 172 7.48 -5.81 -15.85
N ALA A 173 7.32 -4.50 -15.64
CA ALA A 173 8.26 -3.48 -16.12
C ALA A 173 9.61 -3.48 -15.36
N PHE A 174 9.63 -3.88 -14.08
CA PHE A 174 10.87 -4.07 -13.33
C PHE A 174 11.54 -5.42 -13.64
N ALA A 175 10.75 -6.48 -13.86
CA ALA A 175 11.28 -7.80 -14.25
C ALA A 175 11.80 -7.84 -15.70
N SER A 176 11.31 -6.97 -16.58
CA SER A 176 11.74 -6.87 -17.99
C SER A 176 13.14 -6.30 -18.18
N ILE A 177 13.78 -5.78 -17.13
CA ILE A 177 15.15 -5.24 -17.22
C ILE A 177 16.19 -6.38 -17.28
N GLU A 178 15.90 -7.57 -16.73
CA GLU A 178 16.91 -8.63 -16.56
C GLU A 178 16.54 -9.98 -17.24
N HIS A 179 15.27 -10.18 -17.59
CA HIS A 179 14.82 -11.30 -18.41
C HIS A 179 14.05 -10.77 -19.62
N PRO A 180 14.65 -10.69 -20.81
CA PRO A 180 13.88 -10.35 -22.00
C PRO A 180 12.85 -11.46 -22.19
N GLU A 181 11.59 -11.16 -21.91
CA GLU A 181 10.52 -12.08 -22.25
C GLU A 181 10.64 -12.40 -23.75
N PRO A 182 10.50 -13.67 -24.16
CA PRO A 182 10.62 -14.05 -25.56
C PRO A 182 9.57 -13.38 -26.47
N ASN A 183 8.58 -12.67 -25.89
CA ASN A 183 7.56 -11.89 -26.58
C ASN A 183 7.30 -10.52 -25.91
N ALA A 184 8.31 -9.88 -25.30
CA ALA A 184 8.16 -8.50 -24.83
C ALA A 184 7.69 -7.63 -26.00
N LYS A 185 6.53 -6.99 -25.85
CA LYS A 185 6.06 -6.04 -26.87
C LYS A 185 7.10 -4.91 -26.94
N PRO A 186 7.60 -4.56 -28.14
CA PRO A 186 8.52 -3.45 -28.24
C PRO A 186 7.85 -2.20 -27.67
N PRO A 187 8.61 -1.35 -26.95
CA PRO A 187 8.08 -0.10 -26.44
C PRO A 187 7.45 0.70 -27.60
N PRO A 188 6.32 1.39 -27.36
CA PRO A 188 5.69 2.20 -28.39
C PRO A 188 6.71 3.22 -28.93
N PRO A 189 6.75 3.46 -30.25
CA PRO A 189 7.76 4.36 -30.80
C PRO A 189 7.58 5.78 -30.26
N LEU A 190 8.70 6.44 -29.98
CA LEU A 190 8.75 7.79 -29.45
C LEU A 190 9.44 8.70 -30.48
N TYR A 191 8.72 9.72 -30.97
CA TYR A 191 9.19 10.59 -32.05
C TYR A 191 9.43 12.02 -31.60
N ARG A 192 8.59 12.55 -30.72
CA ARG A 192 8.66 13.93 -30.22
C ARG A 192 8.66 13.90 -28.71
N VAL A 193 9.66 14.53 -28.11
CA VAL A 193 9.91 14.46 -26.68
C VAL A 193 9.95 15.84 -26.04
N ARG A 194 9.47 15.88 -24.80
CA ARG A 194 9.53 17.07 -23.95
C ARG A 194 10.12 16.69 -22.60
N LEU A 195 11.14 17.42 -22.18
CA LEU A 195 11.73 17.24 -20.85
C LEU A 195 11.03 18.20 -19.88
N GLU A 196 10.19 17.65 -19.00
CA GLU A 196 9.33 18.40 -18.09
C GLU A 196 9.10 17.58 -16.80
N PRO A 197 9.39 18.12 -15.61
CA PRO A 197 9.14 17.40 -14.37
C PRO A 197 7.63 17.36 -14.10
N ARG A 198 7.13 16.19 -13.70
CA ARG A 198 5.73 15.97 -13.32
C ARG A 198 5.65 15.23 -11.98
N TRP A 199 4.63 15.56 -11.20
CA TRP A 199 4.41 14.90 -9.92
C TRP A 199 4.07 13.42 -10.12
N GLY A 200 4.81 12.54 -9.45
CA GLY A 200 4.55 11.10 -9.46
C GLY A 200 4.69 10.44 -10.83
N SER A 201 5.47 11.01 -11.75
CA SER A 201 5.58 10.66 -13.16
C SER A 201 7.01 10.86 -13.68
N TYR A 202 7.40 10.19 -14.77
CA TYR A 202 8.73 10.38 -15.36
C TYR A 202 8.82 11.73 -16.07
N CYS A 203 10.03 12.29 -16.16
CA CYS A 203 10.26 13.63 -16.72
C CYS A 203 10.40 13.65 -18.26
N LEU A 204 10.51 12.48 -18.91
CA LEU A 204 10.52 12.36 -20.36
C LEU A 204 9.08 12.16 -20.85
N ILE A 205 8.52 13.18 -21.49
CA ILE A 205 7.13 13.20 -21.96
C ILE A 205 7.08 13.03 -23.47
N ASP A 206 6.18 12.16 -23.93
CA ASP A 206 5.79 12.06 -25.33
C ASP A 206 4.96 13.28 -25.71
N ALA A 207 5.49 14.15 -26.57
CA ALA A 207 4.85 15.41 -26.91
C ALA A 207 3.57 15.23 -27.75
N ASP A 208 3.36 14.04 -28.35
CA ASP A 208 2.18 13.76 -29.17
C ASP A 208 1.03 13.14 -28.34
N THR A 209 1.34 12.34 -27.31
CA THR A 209 0.33 11.70 -26.45
C THR A 209 0.16 12.34 -25.08
N ASP A 210 1.10 13.21 -24.68
CA ASP A 210 1.23 13.78 -23.33
C ASP A 210 1.40 12.75 -22.20
N GLU A 211 1.84 11.53 -22.56
CA GLU A 211 2.16 10.46 -21.62
C GLU A 211 3.63 10.50 -21.20
N ASP A 212 3.93 10.10 -19.97
CA ASP A 212 5.30 9.90 -19.51
C ASP A 212 5.90 8.59 -20.03
N ARG A 213 7.19 8.64 -20.34
CA ARG A 213 7.98 7.54 -20.86
C ARG A 213 9.19 7.30 -19.95
N LEU A 214 9.52 6.04 -19.73
CA LEU A 214 10.73 5.66 -19.01
C LEU A 214 11.96 5.92 -19.90
N PRO A 215 12.90 6.81 -19.52
CA PRO A 215 14.05 7.15 -20.37
C PRO A 215 14.89 5.94 -20.80
N ASP A 216 15.04 4.96 -19.91
CA ASP A 216 15.83 3.74 -20.06
C ASP A 216 15.46 2.91 -21.31
N LEU A 217 14.23 3.08 -21.82
CA LEU A 217 13.74 2.35 -22.99
C LEU A 217 14.03 3.06 -24.33
N TYR A 218 14.41 4.34 -24.30
CA TYR A 218 14.47 5.19 -25.50
C TYR A 218 15.82 5.88 -25.71
N VAL A 219 16.63 6.02 -24.67
CA VAL A 219 17.94 6.68 -24.75
C VAL A 219 19.06 5.80 -24.19
N PRO A 220 20.34 6.08 -24.51
CA PRO A 220 21.47 5.40 -23.89
C PRO A 220 21.43 5.50 -22.35
N LEU A 221 21.90 4.44 -21.67
CA LEU A 221 21.83 4.32 -20.21
C LEU A 221 22.43 5.52 -19.47
N GLU A 222 23.59 6.01 -19.92
CA GLU A 222 24.25 7.17 -19.30
C GLU A 222 23.40 8.45 -19.37
N LEU A 223 22.64 8.63 -20.46
CA LEU A 223 21.72 9.76 -20.62
C LEU A 223 20.47 9.57 -19.77
N ALA A 224 19.95 8.33 -19.68
CA ALA A 224 18.83 8.00 -18.80
C ALA A 224 19.15 8.31 -17.34
N ASP A 225 20.32 7.90 -16.86
CA ASP A 225 20.78 8.15 -15.48
C ASP A 225 20.86 9.65 -15.17
N ARG A 226 21.36 10.45 -16.12
CA ARG A 226 21.42 11.91 -15.99
C ARG A 226 20.05 12.56 -15.98
N ILE A 227 19.11 12.08 -16.80
CA ILE A 227 17.72 12.52 -16.80
C ILE A 227 17.06 12.23 -15.44
N HIS A 228 17.29 11.05 -14.87
CA HIS A 228 16.80 10.69 -13.53
C HIS A 228 17.43 11.56 -12.44
N LEU A 229 18.75 11.79 -12.50
CA LEU A 229 19.45 12.64 -11.54
C LEU A 229 18.95 14.08 -11.58
N TRP A 230 18.75 14.62 -12.78
CA TRP A 230 18.19 15.94 -13.00
C TRP A 230 16.76 16.05 -12.43
N HIS A 231 15.95 14.99 -12.55
CA HIS A 231 14.58 14.99 -12.04
C HIS A 231 14.49 15.00 -10.50
N TYR A 232 15.46 14.44 -9.77
CA TYR A 232 15.41 14.35 -8.30
C TYR A 232 15.44 15.70 -7.57
N THR A 233 15.76 16.80 -8.27
CA THR A 233 15.80 18.15 -7.69
C THR A 233 14.42 18.80 -7.59
N PHE A 234 13.39 18.18 -8.16
CA PHE A 234 12.01 18.69 -8.12
C PHE A 234 11.20 17.97 -7.05
N GLU A 235 10.67 18.73 -6.10
CA GLU A 235 9.84 18.20 -5.02
C GLU A 235 8.39 18.67 -5.16
N ALA A 236 7.47 17.84 -4.68
CA ALA A 236 6.05 18.21 -4.57
C ALA A 236 5.84 19.01 -3.29
N GLN A 237 5.05 20.08 -3.36
CA GLN A 237 4.66 20.80 -2.15
C GLN A 237 3.69 19.93 -1.31
N ASP A 238 3.95 19.81 0.00
CA ASP A 238 3.12 19.07 0.96
C ASP A 238 1.87 19.88 1.37
N ASP A 239 1.17 20.45 0.39
CA ASP A 239 -0.07 21.21 0.56
C ASP A 239 -1.26 20.59 -0.21
N GLY A 240 -1.02 19.47 -0.89
CA GLY A 240 -2.02 18.75 -1.68
C GLY A 240 -2.38 19.42 -3.00
N THR A 241 -1.63 20.44 -3.45
CA THR A 241 -1.92 21.18 -4.70
C THR A 241 -1.27 20.59 -5.95
N GLU A 242 -0.55 19.46 -5.83
CA GLU A 242 0.22 18.81 -6.90
C GLU A 242 1.24 19.74 -7.60
N ARG A 243 1.56 20.89 -6.99
CA ARG A 243 2.54 21.84 -7.53
C ARG A 243 3.96 21.37 -7.24
N LEU A 244 4.80 21.49 -8.26
CA LEU A 244 6.22 21.20 -8.17
C LEU A 244 7.00 22.47 -7.82
N VAL A 245 8.00 22.28 -6.95
CA VAL A 245 8.98 23.29 -6.57
C VAL A 245 10.35 22.75 -6.93
N ALA A 246 11.18 23.57 -7.56
CA ALA A 246 12.59 23.25 -7.77
C ALA A 246 13.37 23.57 -6.49
N VAL A 247 14.10 22.59 -5.95
CA VAL A 247 14.73 22.67 -4.64
C VAL A 247 16.25 22.67 -4.81
N TYR A 248 16.90 23.81 -4.57
CA TYR A 248 18.34 23.97 -4.71
C TYR A 248 19.01 24.26 -3.36
N GLU A 249 20.29 23.92 -3.27
CA GLU A 249 21.10 24.27 -2.08
C GLU A 249 21.50 25.75 -2.09
N ASP A 250 21.96 26.21 -3.26
CA ASP A 250 22.37 27.58 -3.53
C ASP A 250 22.15 27.94 -5.01
N LYS A 251 22.41 29.20 -5.37
CA LYS A 251 22.31 29.68 -6.76
C LYS A 251 23.33 29.04 -7.71
N ALA A 252 24.46 28.54 -7.20
CA ALA A 252 25.46 27.88 -8.02
C ALA A 252 24.99 26.47 -8.40
N HIS A 253 24.31 25.76 -7.49
CA HIS A 253 23.65 24.49 -7.73
C HIS A 253 22.54 24.66 -8.78
N GLU A 254 21.67 25.66 -8.64
CA GLU A 254 20.68 25.99 -9.66
C GLU A 254 21.33 26.19 -11.04
N ALA A 255 22.38 27.01 -11.14
CA ALA A 255 23.07 27.23 -12.41
C ALA A 255 23.69 25.94 -13.01
N ARG A 256 24.26 25.07 -12.17
CA ARG A 256 24.77 23.75 -12.61
C ARG A 256 23.64 22.84 -13.10
N HIS A 257 22.52 22.83 -12.39
CA HIS A 257 21.34 22.03 -12.73
C HIS A 257 20.69 22.48 -14.05
N HIS A 258 20.61 23.79 -14.27
CA HIS A 258 20.17 24.37 -15.55
C HIS A 258 21.12 24.03 -16.70
N ALA A 259 22.44 24.14 -16.49
CA ALA A 259 23.42 23.75 -17.50
C ALA A 259 23.31 22.26 -17.86
N GLU A 260 23.05 21.41 -16.87
CA GLU A 260 22.84 19.97 -17.07
C GLU A 260 21.56 19.69 -17.86
N GLY A 261 20.45 20.37 -17.55
CA GLY A 261 19.20 20.26 -18.31
C GLY A 261 19.38 20.63 -19.80
N GLU A 262 20.13 21.69 -20.09
CA GLU A 262 20.46 22.09 -21.46
C GLU A 262 21.36 21.07 -22.17
N ALA A 263 22.33 20.48 -21.46
CA ALA A 263 23.19 19.44 -22.00
C ALA A 263 22.38 18.18 -22.36
N ILE A 264 21.46 17.77 -21.49
CA ILE A 264 20.52 16.66 -21.75
C ILE A 264 19.68 16.93 -23.00
N ILE A 265 19.14 18.14 -23.15
CA ILE A 265 18.36 18.51 -24.35
C ILE A 265 19.20 18.49 -25.62
N ALA A 266 20.46 18.91 -25.57
CA ALA A 266 21.36 18.85 -26.72
C ALA A 266 21.54 17.40 -27.20
N GLU A 267 21.75 16.45 -26.28
CA GLU A 267 21.89 15.03 -26.60
C GLU A 267 20.57 14.40 -27.07
N LEU A 268 19.44 14.78 -26.45
CA LEU A 268 18.12 14.34 -26.93
C LEU A 268 17.87 14.80 -28.36
N LYS A 269 18.32 16.01 -28.75
CA LYS A 269 18.19 16.52 -30.12
C LYS A 269 19.04 15.73 -31.13
N GLU A 270 20.15 15.15 -30.71
CA GLU A 270 20.95 14.25 -31.55
C GLU A 270 20.22 12.92 -31.80
N ILE A 271 19.44 12.44 -30.83
CA ILE A 271 18.69 11.17 -30.90
C ILE A 271 17.36 11.32 -31.66
N PHE A 272 16.54 12.30 -31.28
CA PHE A 272 15.17 12.46 -31.78
C PHE A 272 15.05 13.48 -32.92
N GLY A 273 16.08 14.31 -33.14
CA GLY A 273 16.10 15.38 -34.12
C GLY A 273 15.81 16.77 -33.53
N LEU A 274 16.40 17.81 -34.14
CA LEU A 274 16.38 19.19 -33.63
C LEU A 274 14.98 19.75 -33.38
N ASP A 275 14.03 19.46 -34.27
CA ASP A 275 12.66 20.00 -34.23
C ASP A 275 11.70 19.16 -33.38
N ASN A 276 12.18 18.01 -32.87
CA ASN A 276 11.37 17.02 -32.16
C ASN A 276 11.55 17.06 -30.64
N VAL A 277 12.44 17.91 -30.13
CA VAL A 277 12.78 17.99 -28.71
C VAL A 277 12.43 19.37 -28.15
N SER A 278 11.75 19.41 -27.02
CA SER A 278 11.41 20.64 -26.29
C SER A 278 11.77 20.56 -24.80
N GLY A 279 12.04 21.71 -24.19
CA GLY A 279 12.55 21.82 -22.82
C GLY A 279 14.01 22.28 -22.76
N PRO A 280 14.66 22.23 -21.58
CA PRO A 280 14.10 21.74 -20.31
C PRO A 280 13.03 22.71 -19.76
N ILE A 281 11.89 22.18 -19.32
CA ILE A 281 10.84 22.98 -18.68
C ILE A 281 11.04 22.93 -17.17
N TYR A 282 11.02 24.10 -16.53
CA TYR A 282 11.19 24.25 -15.08
C TYR A 282 9.88 24.70 -14.41
N PRO A 283 9.61 24.27 -13.17
CA PRO A 283 8.55 24.86 -12.36
C PRO A 283 8.81 26.35 -12.11
N SER A 284 7.74 27.12 -11.96
CA SER A 284 7.85 28.57 -11.69
C SER A 284 8.34 28.91 -10.29
N GLU A 285 8.21 27.97 -9.35
CA GLU A 285 8.58 28.15 -7.95
C GLU A 285 9.92 27.48 -7.65
N VAL A 286 10.80 28.24 -6.99
CA VAL A 286 12.15 27.81 -6.62
C VAL A 286 12.35 28.04 -5.12
N ALA A 287 12.85 27.02 -4.42
CA ALA A 287 13.18 27.07 -3.00
C ALA A 287 14.67 26.81 -2.79
N TYR A 288 15.29 27.59 -1.90
CA TYR A 288 16.67 27.36 -1.47
C TYR A 288 16.70 26.86 -0.02
N VAL A 289 17.16 25.64 0.19
CA VAL A 289 17.13 24.96 1.51
C VAL A 289 18.43 25.09 2.30
N GLY A 290 19.48 25.64 1.69
CA GLY A 290 20.83 25.61 2.24
C GLY A 290 21.48 24.22 2.12
N PRO A 291 22.77 24.06 2.45
CA PRO A 291 23.44 22.77 2.36
C PRO A 291 22.80 21.76 3.31
N ARG A 292 22.42 20.57 2.81
CA ARG A 292 22.07 19.43 3.67
C ARG A 292 23.29 19.09 4.52
N ALA A 293 23.14 19.01 5.83
CA ALA A 293 24.23 18.73 6.78
C ALA A 293 24.61 17.24 6.83
N ASP A 294 24.29 16.48 5.77
CA ASP A 294 24.09 15.04 5.86
C ASP A 294 25.15 14.23 5.09
N GLU A 295 26.06 14.88 4.35
CA GLU A 295 27.11 14.23 3.54
C GLU A 295 28.52 14.25 4.15
N GLU A 296 28.65 14.28 5.47
CA GLU A 296 29.88 13.86 6.16
C GLU A 296 29.64 12.56 6.94
N ARG A 297 29.61 11.41 6.25
CA ARG A 297 29.92 10.10 6.84
C ARG A 297 30.29 9.02 5.84
#